data_AF-A0A426Y867-F1
#
_entry.id   AF-A0A426Y867-F1
#
_cell.length_a   1.000
_cell.length_b   1.000
_cell.length_c   1.000
_cell.angle_alpha   90.00
_cell.angle_beta   90.00
_cell.angle_gamma   90.00
#
_symmetry.space_group_name_H-M   'P 1'
#
loop_
_entity.id
_entity.type
_entity.pdbx_description
1 polymer ?
#
loop_
_entity_poly.entity_id
_entity_poly.type
_entity_poly.pdbx_seq_one_letter_code
_entity_poly.pdbx_strand_id
1 'polypeptide(L)' 'PRSKATHWKQTVLYLEDVLTICEGEAVVGSLTVEPNEKNPRDVDIMLKYLINGQHCQVSRTQHYKMR' A
#
# COMPACT_ATOMS: atom_id res chain seq x y z
N PRO A 1 8.71 3.93 11.80
CA PRO A 1 8.26 5.15 12.51
C PRO A 1 8.76 5.29 13.96
N ARG A 2 8.99 4.19 14.69
CA ARG A 2 9.36 4.24 16.13
C ARG A 2 10.84 4.57 16.40
N SER A 3 11.69 4.51 15.38
CA SER A 3 13.09 4.92 15.47
C SER A 3 13.25 6.42 15.23
N LYS A 4 14.41 6.98 15.63
CA LYS A 4 14.75 8.38 15.34
C LYS A 4 14.69 8.65 13.84
N ALA A 5 14.16 9.82 13.47
CA ALA A 5 13.98 10.20 12.07
C ALA A 5 15.33 10.30 11.33
N THR A 6 15.33 9.84 10.08
CA THR A 6 16.44 9.97 9.14
C THR A 6 16.05 10.91 8.00
N HIS A 7 16.99 11.31 7.15
CA HIS A 7 16.71 12.16 5.99
C HIS A 7 15.75 11.49 4.98
N TRP A 8 15.65 10.15 4.99
CA TRP A 8 14.71 9.40 4.15
C TRP A 8 13.26 9.44 4.63
N LYS A 9 12.99 9.77 5.90
CA LYS A 9 11.65 9.72 6.49
C LYS A 9 10.96 8.37 6.24
N GLN A 10 9.74 8.37 5.67
CA GLN A 10 8.93 7.21 5.31
C GLN A 10 8.16 7.50 4.01
N THR A 11 7.82 6.44 3.28
CA THR A 11 6.91 6.50 2.13
C THR A 11 5.53 6.05 2.58
N VAL A 12 4.50 6.82 2.24
CA VAL A 12 3.09 6.52 2.57
C VAL A 12 2.32 6.32 1.27
N LEU A 13 1.61 5.20 1.16
CA LEU A 13 0.69 4.88 0.06
C LEU A 13 -0.74 4.97 0.59
N TYR A 14 -1.51 5.91 0.06
CA TYR A 14 -2.88 6.16 0.50
C TYR A 14 -3.87 5.26 -0.22
N LEU A 15 -4.59 4.43 0.53
CA LEU A 15 -5.70 3.67 -0.02
C LEU A 15 -6.83 4.60 -0.47
N GLU A 16 -7.47 4.27 -1.59
CA GLU A 16 -8.68 4.96 -2.07
C GLU A 16 -9.86 4.82 -1.10
N ASP A 17 -9.96 3.66 -0.44
CA ASP A 17 -11.02 3.38 0.53
C ASP A 17 -10.51 3.54 1.97
N VAL A 18 -11.36 4.07 2.84
CA VAL A 18 -11.16 4.00 4.29
C VAL A 18 -11.61 2.62 4.76
N LEU A 19 -10.70 1.86 5.38
CA LEU A 19 -11.00 0.52 5.88
C LEU A 19 -11.38 0.59 7.36
N THR A 20 -12.59 0.16 7.70
CA THR A 20 -13.03 -0.05 9.08
C THR A 20 -12.61 -1.46 9.52
N ILE A 21 -11.75 -1.57 10.52
CA ILE A 21 -11.18 -2.84 10.99
C ILE A 21 -11.35 -3.01 12.50
N CYS A 22 -11.63 -4.23 12.94
CA CYS A 22 -11.70 -4.63 14.34
C CYS A 22 -10.42 -5.33 14.80
N GLU A 23 -10.19 -5.37 16.11
CA GLU A 23 -9.08 -6.15 16.68
C GLU A 23 -9.22 -7.63 16.31
N GLY A 24 -8.11 -8.24 15.85
CA GLY A 24 -8.07 -9.63 15.40
C GLY A 24 -8.38 -9.83 13.91
N GLU A 25 -8.88 -8.82 13.20
CA GLU A 25 -9.03 -8.86 11.74
C GLU A 25 -7.71 -8.57 11.03
N ALA A 26 -7.58 -9.05 9.79
CA ALA A 26 -6.36 -8.90 9.01
C ALA A 26 -6.64 -8.35 7.61
N VAL A 27 -5.79 -7.40 7.20
CA VAL A 27 -5.65 -7.01 5.79
C VAL A 27 -4.59 -7.90 5.16
N VAL A 28 -4.96 -8.62 4.11
CA VAL A 28 -4.07 -9.53 3.38
C VAL A 28 -3.92 -9.07 1.94
N GLY A 29 -2.79 -9.37 1.32
CA GLY A 29 -2.53 -8.85 -0.01
C GLY A 29 -1.09 -9.05 -0.48
N SER A 30 -0.74 -8.35 -1.54
CA SER A 30 0.61 -8.36 -2.11
C SER A 30 1.01 -6.97 -2.59
N LEU A 31 2.31 -6.70 -2.54
CA LEU A 31 2.93 -5.48 -3.03
C LEU A 31 3.99 -5.86 -4.06
N THR A 32 3.81 -5.42 -5.30
CA THR A 32 4.80 -5.57 -6.37
C THR A 32 5.46 -4.22 -6.62
N VAL A 33 6.78 -4.21 -6.76
CA VAL A 33 7.58 -3.01 -6.97
C VAL A 33 8.55 -3.26 -8.11
N GLU A 34 8.41 -2.50 -9.19
CA GLU A 34 9.15 -2.72 -10.44
C GLU A 34 9.66 -1.38 -11.00
N PRO A 35 10.85 -1.34 -11.62
CA PRO A 35 11.28 -0.17 -12.37
C PRO A 35 10.32 0.11 -13.53
N ASN A 36 10.00 1.38 -13.78
CA ASN A 36 9.13 1.73 -14.91
C ASN A 36 9.82 1.44 -16.25
N GLU A 37 9.05 0.92 -17.21
CA GLU A 37 9.55 0.51 -18.53
C GLU A 37 10.21 1.65 -19.33
N LYS A 38 9.70 2.89 -19.19
CA LYS A 38 10.19 4.05 -19.97
C LYS A 38 11.34 4.76 -19.28
N ASN A 39 11.25 4.95 -17.96
CA ASN A 39 12.32 5.54 -17.16
C ASN A 39 12.64 4.61 -16.00
N PRO A 40 13.78 3.88 -16.03
CA PRO A 40 14.12 2.91 -14.99
C PRO A 40 14.42 3.55 -13.62
N ARG A 41 14.46 4.88 -13.53
CA ARG A 41 14.54 5.61 -12.25
C ARG A 41 13.18 5.84 -11.59
N ASP A 42 12.10 5.83 -12.37
CA ASP A 42 10.75 5.84 -11.83
C ASP A 42 10.43 4.43 -11.32
N VAL A 43 9.61 4.34 -10.28
CA VAL A 43 9.18 3.07 -9.69
C VAL A 43 7.67 2.94 -9.82
N ASP A 44 7.24 1.86 -10.45
CA ASP A 44 5.83 1.47 -10.50
C ASP A 44 5.56 0.50 -9.34
N ILE A 45 4.49 0.78 -8.58
CA ILE A 45 4.11 0.02 -7.40
C ILE A 45 2.67 -0.45 -7.60
N MET A 46 2.43 -1.76 -7.53
CA MET A 46 1.09 -2.34 -7.53
C MET A 46 0.78 -2.93 -6.15
N LEU A 47 -0.28 -2.44 -5.53
CA LEU A 47 -0.76 -2.90 -4.23
C LEU A 47 -2.09 -3.63 -4.41
N LYS A 48 -2.12 -4.91 -4.07
CA LYS A 48 -3.35 -5.71 -3.96
C LYS A 48 -3.67 -5.87 -2.49
N TYR A 49 -4.89 -5.56 -2.08
CA TYR A 49 -5.32 -5.75 -0.71
C TYR A 49 -6.75 -6.26 -0.64
N LEU A 50 -6.98 -7.08 0.37
CA LEU A 50 -8.24 -7.69 0.70
C LEU A 50 -8.44 -7.63 2.21
N ILE A 51 -9.62 -7.17 2.62
CA ILE A 51 -10.11 -7.27 3.99
C ILE A 51 -11.47 -7.94 3.94
N ASN A 52 -11.69 -8.89 4.85
CA ASN A 52 -12.97 -9.53 5.06
C ASN A 52 -13.32 -9.42 6.55
N GLY A 53 -13.66 -8.21 6.97
CA GLY A 53 -14.01 -7.89 8.34
C GLY A 53 -15.52 -7.81 8.55
N GLN A 54 -15.93 -7.67 9.80
CA GLN A 54 -17.32 -7.60 10.23
C GLN A 54 -18.06 -6.37 9.67
N HIS A 55 -17.36 -5.24 9.54
CA HIS A 55 -17.93 -3.96 9.11
C HIS A 55 -17.45 -3.51 7.72
N CYS A 56 -16.46 -4.20 7.15
CA CYS A 56 -15.84 -3.80 5.89
C CYS A 56 -15.35 -5.05 5.14
N GLN A 57 -15.85 -5.22 3.92
CA GLN A 57 -15.37 -6.24 3.00
C GLN A 57 -14.94 -5.55 1.71
N VAL A 58 -13.64 -5.55 1.44
CA VAL A 58 -13.06 -4.86 0.29
C VAL A 58 -11.99 -5.75 -0.35
N SER A 59 -11.96 -5.76 -1.68
CA SER A 59 -10.90 -6.37 -2.48
C SER A 59 -10.55 -5.40 -3.59
N ARG A 60 -9.32 -4.88 -3.59
CA ARG A 60 -8.87 -3.92 -4.60
C ARG A 60 -7.43 -4.11 -5.01
N THR A 61 -7.14 -3.64 -6.23
CA THR A 61 -5.79 -3.46 -6.76
C THR A 61 -5.60 -1.98 -7.06
N GLN A 62 -4.55 -1.38 -6.51
CA GLN A 62 -4.18 0.02 -6.72
C GLN A 62 -2.79 0.11 -7.33
N HIS A 63 -2.62 1.12 -8.18
CA HIS A 63 -1.35 1.38 -8.87
C HIS A 63 -0.84 2.76 -8.44
N TYR A 64 0.43 2.82 -8.06
CA TYR A 64 1.14 4.04 -7.72
C TYR A 64 2.36 4.18 -8.62
N LYS A 65 2.74 5.43 -8.87
CA LYS A 65 3.96 5.74 -9.59
C LYS A 65 4.79 6.74 -8.80
N MET A 66 6.01 6.36 -8.45
CA MET A 66 7.00 7.23 -7.83
C MET A 66 7.88 7.82 -8.93
N ARG A 67 7.97 9.16 -8.98
CA ARG A 67 8.71 9.94 -9.99
C ARG A 67 9.62 10.94 -9.30
#